data_AF-A0A8S2RX88-F1
#
_entry.id   AF-A0A8S2RX88-F1
#
_cell.length_a   1.000
_cell.length_b   1.000
_cell.length_c   1.000
_cell.angle_alpha   90.00
_cell.angle_beta   90.00
_cell.angle_gamma   90.00
#
_symmetry.space_group_name_H-M   'P 1'
#
loop_
_entity.id
_entity.type
_entity.pdbx_description
1 polymer ?
#
loop_
_entity_poly.entity_id
_entity_poly.type
_entity_poly.pdbx_seq_one_letter_code
_entity_poly.pdbx_strand_id
1 'polypeptide(L)'
;MGSSDDDEQWDTPSAQISSNLQASNPSPNSLDHKVHLYLLWTPDDQFEFKIQASFSKKVKFNFEQIFKFNASQNHGPSVYRLKLNLFKNSDGTTSVIFKERIHPLQNYQLRISKKNFYGGTTHYDEVIRSRQLLELNTQYQFLFNFDVSQSFTKTVPGSSVLFWSQLCLFTYFITEQKQLNLFESLITQFVSILNVDDTNRIFNKDNFIWFFESCYMQLAHIDQSIQNDYYSAKIILRMMGIIQIDKHNFFVLNPCIRNFSQVLLKTFSQHLDEMFKTLQESEWLLMKDGIINLMCIDIHCDQSDQFYHETLTLLQRIPTDKKRQKDIASGLLKKLVEISKGIVQKNWTELFKLIGPDDIIPYDSLKLATSLNDYTVCLEYVLKDREIKDDLKWHTRENLEYMLNNCHLSIHLEDIVKLLKNLQQPNENSKLKQMINAVMESSDKLRWKVKDYLNNLKVTDVHLEPLRDVFHYYNPTFLFGIDKVQYLLQTITGYEKDSFEFYIKWFKYFLCDAHYIQTENDWIDYKTLLNAWLKKLRYKNDLFLKILMEIDALITTLSAVINRENDLRLKHFIKQIIDICFQH
;
A
#
# COMPACT_ATOMS: atom_id res chain seq x y z
N MET A 1 -34.19 -6.89 76.31
CA MET A 1 -33.12 -7.43 77.19
C MET A 1 -31.85 -6.89 76.58
N GLY A 2 -31.34 -5.78 77.12
CA GLY A 2 -30.39 -5.83 78.24
C GLY A 2 -29.08 -6.32 77.65
N SER A 3 -27.98 -5.61 77.63
CA SER A 3 -27.51 -4.41 78.32
C SER A 3 -26.31 -3.98 77.45
N SER A 4 -25.99 -2.68 77.30
CA SER A 4 -25.35 -1.92 78.37
C SER A 4 -24.04 -2.63 78.77
N ASP A 5 -22.88 -2.01 78.70
CA ASP A 5 -22.58 -0.61 78.96
C ASP A 5 -21.04 -0.54 78.83
N ASP A 6 -20.52 0.57 78.32
CA ASP A 6 -19.76 1.52 79.14
C ASP A 6 -18.27 1.17 79.04
N ASP A 7 -17.31 2.08 79.00
CA ASP A 7 -17.21 3.49 79.35
C ASP A 7 -15.78 3.85 78.88
N GLU A 8 -15.30 5.06 78.73
CA GLU A 8 -15.75 6.38 79.11
C GLU A 8 -14.80 7.35 78.40
N GLN A 9 -15.34 8.52 78.02
CA GLN A 9 -14.82 9.88 78.25
C GLN A 9 -13.32 10.19 77.94
N TRP A 10 -12.95 11.39 77.51
CA TRP A 10 -13.27 12.68 78.13
C TRP A 10 -13.16 13.82 77.09
N ASP A 11 -14.15 14.72 77.18
CA ASP A 11 -14.08 16.18 77.06
C ASP A 11 -13.92 16.91 75.71
N THR A 12 -15.10 17.21 75.14
CA THR A 12 -15.58 18.52 74.64
C THR A 12 -15.26 19.75 75.54
N PRO A 13 -15.64 21.01 75.20
CA PRO A 13 -15.82 21.71 73.92
C PRO A 13 -15.37 23.22 73.95
N SER A 14 -15.70 23.96 72.88
CA SER A 14 -16.01 25.41 72.83
C SER A 14 -14.81 26.38 72.74
N ALA A 15 -14.80 27.49 71.98
CA ALA A 15 -15.75 28.14 71.10
C ALA A 15 -15.00 29.05 70.09
N GLN A 16 -15.68 29.34 68.97
CA GLN A 16 -15.55 30.47 68.04
C GLN A 16 -14.49 31.56 68.35
N ILE A 17 -13.59 31.87 67.40
CA ILE A 17 -13.29 33.26 67.00
C ILE A 17 -13.06 33.34 65.48
N SER A 18 -13.74 34.33 64.93
CA SER A 18 -13.76 34.93 63.60
C SER A 18 -12.40 35.20 62.95
N SER A 19 -12.40 35.12 61.61
CA SER A 19 -11.72 36.01 60.66
C SER A 19 -10.31 36.54 61.00
N ASN A 20 -9.32 36.07 60.25
CA ASN A 20 -8.34 36.97 59.63
C ASN A 20 -7.84 36.38 58.30
N LEU A 21 -8.45 36.88 57.22
CA LEU A 21 -7.80 37.00 55.93
C LEU A 21 -6.66 38.00 56.09
N GLN A 22 -5.44 37.51 56.27
CA GLN A 22 -4.28 38.24 55.80
C GLN A 22 -3.81 37.59 54.50
N ALA A 23 -3.91 38.40 53.44
CA ALA A 23 -3.35 38.15 52.14
C ALA A 23 -1.85 37.92 52.28
N SER A 24 -1.42 36.67 52.25
CA SER A 24 -0.05 36.34 51.88
C SER A 24 0.04 36.54 50.36
N ASN A 25 0.65 37.66 49.95
CA ASN A 25 1.12 37.83 48.57
C ASN A 25 1.87 36.57 48.15
N PRO A 26 1.60 36.01 46.95
CA PRO A 26 2.40 34.90 46.47
C PRO A 26 3.84 35.38 46.29
N SER A 27 4.77 34.64 46.91
CA SER A 27 6.21 34.76 46.66
C SER A 27 6.48 34.71 45.14
N PRO A 28 7.37 35.57 44.60
CA PRO A 28 7.64 35.65 43.15
C PRO A 28 8.32 34.42 42.55
N ASN A 29 8.64 33.39 43.35
CA ASN A 29 9.39 32.21 42.92
C ASN A 29 8.51 31.00 42.56
N SER A 30 7.21 31.20 42.31
CA SER A 30 6.31 30.15 41.86
C SER A 30 6.18 30.18 40.33
N LEU A 31 6.54 29.08 39.66
CA LEU A 31 6.45 28.98 38.21
C LEU A 31 4.97 29.03 37.77
N ASP A 32 4.55 30.14 37.17
CA ASP A 32 3.33 30.22 36.38
C ASP A 32 3.46 29.28 35.17
N HIS A 33 2.70 28.18 35.18
CA HIS A 33 2.68 27.23 34.07
C HIS A 33 1.42 27.43 33.23
N LYS A 34 1.57 27.77 31.96
CA LYS A 34 0.44 27.92 31.03
C LYS A 34 0.17 26.58 30.35
N VAL A 35 -1.08 26.13 30.37
CA VAL A 35 -1.52 24.94 29.64
C VAL A 35 -2.55 25.29 28.58
N HIS A 36 -2.39 24.71 27.40
CA HIS A 36 -3.31 24.82 26.29
C HIS A 36 -3.98 23.48 26.02
N LEU A 37 -5.29 23.43 26.14
CA LEU A 37 -6.11 22.27 25.82
C LEU A 37 -6.71 22.44 24.43
N TYR A 38 -6.50 21.48 23.54
CA TYR A 38 -7.03 21.45 22.17
C TYR A 38 -8.08 20.36 22.03
N LEU A 39 -9.22 20.68 21.43
CA LEU A 39 -10.36 19.79 21.24
C LEU A 39 -10.85 19.86 19.79
N LEU A 40 -11.17 18.70 19.20
CA LEU A 40 -11.88 18.61 17.93
C LEU A 40 -13.37 18.36 18.18
N TRP A 41 -14.20 19.14 17.50
CA TRP A 41 -15.65 18.98 17.54
C TRP A 41 -16.27 19.36 16.19
N THR A 42 -17.24 18.60 15.72
CA THR A 42 -17.99 18.93 14.51
C THR A 42 -19.26 19.68 14.91
N PRO A 43 -19.34 21.01 14.73
CA PRO A 43 -20.54 21.79 15.02
C PRO A 43 -21.77 21.31 14.22
N ASP A 44 -22.95 21.41 14.81
CA ASP A 44 -24.20 21.45 14.04
C ASP A 44 -24.57 22.91 13.80
N ASP A 45 -24.53 23.33 12.53
CA ASP A 45 -24.75 24.73 12.13
C ASP A 45 -26.18 25.22 12.40
N GLN A 46 -27.13 24.32 12.72
CA GLN A 46 -28.48 24.72 13.15
C GLN A 46 -28.51 25.31 14.57
N PHE A 47 -27.41 25.22 15.32
CA PHE A 47 -27.33 25.66 16.70
C PHE A 47 -26.11 26.55 16.95
N GLU A 48 -26.30 27.63 17.70
CA GLU A 48 -25.19 28.30 18.36
C GLU A 48 -24.82 27.45 19.58
N PHE A 49 -23.60 26.94 19.67
CA PHE A 49 -23.19 26.14 20.82
C PHE A 49 -21.90 26.64 21.45
N LYS A 50 -21.72 26.25 22.71
CA LYS A 50 -20.62 26.67 23.55
C LYS A 50 -20.02 25.47 24.27
N ILE A 51 -18.70 25.33 24.16
CA ILE A 51 -17.94 24.29 24.86
C ILE A 51 -17.22 24.93 26.06
N GLN A 52 -17.33 24.31 27.23
CA GLN A 52 -16.72 24.79 28.47
C GLN A 52 -16.04 23.64 29.23
N ALA A 53 -14.94 23.92 29.93
CA ALA A 53 -14.40 23.04 30.97
C ALA A 53 -14.83 23.55 32.35
N SER A 54 -15.36 22.65 33.19
CA SER A 54 -15.85 22.93 34.54
C SER A 54 -15.01 22.16 35.57
N PHE A 55 -14.17 22.85 36.33
CA PHE A 55 -13.31 22.24 37.37
C PHE A 55 -14.02 22.13 38.74
N SER A 56 -15.17 22.81 38.88
CA SER A 56 -16.12 22.71 39.98
C SER A 56 -17.47 23.30 39.52
N LYS A 57 -18.51 23.32 40.37
CA LYS A 57 -19.78 24.01 40.05
C LYS A 57 -19.59 25.50 39.70
N LYS A 58 -18.51 26.14 40.17
CA LYS A 58 -18.30 27.60 40.08
C LYS A 58 -17.21 28.03 39.09
N VAL A 59 -16.23 27.18 38.80
CA VAL A 59 -15.09 27.52 37.93
C VAL A 59 -15.31 26.93 36.55
N LYS A 60 -15.63 27.79 35.58
CA LYS A 60 -15.92 27.42 34.19
C LYS A 60 -15.08 28.26 33.25
N PHE A 61 -14.40 27.61 32.31
CA PHE A 61 -13.67 28.26 31.24
C PHE A 61 -14.24 27.88 29.89
N ASN A 62 -14.28 28.83 28.96
CA ASN A 62 -14.79 28.59 27.62
C ASN A 62 -13.66 28.13 26.71
N PHE A 63 -13.97 27.17 25.85
CA PHE A 63 -13.15 26.93 24.68
C PHE A 63 -13.44 28.00 23.63
N GLU A 64 -12.39 28.47 22.97
CA GLU A 64 -12.42 29.38 21.84
C GLU A 64 -12.24 28.56 20.56
N GLN A 65 -13.09 28.76 19.55
CA GLN A 65 -12.84 28.19 18.23
C GLN A 65 -11.65 28.92 17.61
N ILE A 66 -10.59 28.18 17.25
CA ILE A 66 -9.37 28.76 16.69
C ILE A 66 -9.12 28.33 15.24
N PHE A 67 -9.83 27.30 14.77
CA PHE A 67 -9.70 26.81 13.40
C PHE A 67 -10.99 26.09 12.97
N LYS A 68 -11.40 26.26 11.71
CA LYS A 68 -12.51 25.52 11.08
C LYS A 68 -11.97 24.82 9.84
N PHE A 69 -12.19 23.51 9.72
CA PHE A 69 -11.83 22.77 8.52
C PHE A 69 -12.92 22.98 7.46
N ASN A 70 -12.51 23.11 6.20
CA ASN A 70 -13.44 23.15 5.08
C ASN A 70 -13.90 21.71 4.80
N ALA A 71 -15.22 21.52 4.75
CA ALA A 71 -15.84 20.30 4.26
C ALA A 71 -16.69 20.65 3.02
N SER A 72 -16.84 19.70 2.10
CA SER A 72 -17.61 19.86 0.84
C SER A 72 -19.10 20.17 1.07
N GLN A 73 -19.56 20.09 2.31
CA GLN A 73 -20.85 20.56 2.81
C GLN A 73 -20.55 21.39 4.07
N ASN A 74 -21.27 22.49 4.31
CA ASN A 74 -20.97 23.53 5.33
C ASN A 74 -20.66 23.06 6.78
N HIS A 75 -20.80 21.77 7.05
CA HIS A 75 -20.55 21.03 8.30
C HIS A 75 -19.13 20.47 8.34
N GLY A 76 -18.15 21.29 8.73
CA GLY A 76 -16.76 20.87 8.91
C GLY A 76 -16.36 20.76 10.38
N PRO A 77 -15.50 19.80 10.77
CA PRO A 77 -14.87 19.78 12.09
C PRO A 77 -14.24 21.14 12.43
N SER A 78 -14.02 21.42 13.71
CA SER A 78 -13.34 22.64 14.16
C SER A 78 -12.41 22.35 15.34
N VAL A 79 -11.30 23.08 15.41
CA VAL A 79 -10.38 23.06 16.55
C VAL A 79 -10.77 24.14 17.53
N TYR A 80 -10.96 23.71 18.77
CA TYR A 80 -11.26 24.53 19.92
C TYR A 80 -10.07 24.52 20.86
N ARG A 81 -9.75 25.67 21.46
CA ARG A 81 -8.65 25.83 22.40
C ARG A 81 -9.12 26.46 23.70
N LEU A 82 -8.65 25.91 24.82
CA LEU A 82 -8.79 26.49 26.14
C LEU A 82 -7.41 26.78 26.73
N LYS A 83 -7.19 28.00 27.20
CA LYS A 83 -5.95 28.42 27.88
C LYS A 83 -6.19 28.42 29.39
N LEU A 84 -5.32 27.76 30.13
CA LEU A 84 -5.32 27.70 31.60
C LEU A 84 -4.00 28.25 32.12
N ASN A 85 -4.09 29.11 33.13
CA ASN A 85 -2.94 29.53 33.91
C ASN A 85 -2.93 28.71 35.19
N LEU A 86 -1.93 27.85 35.32
CA LEU A 86 -1.77 26.94 36.43
C LEU A 86 -0.70 27.44 37.40
N PHE A 87 -0.96 27.19 38.67
CA PHE A 87 -0.10 27.52 39.79
C PHE A 87 0.21 26.23 40.54
N LYS A 88 1.49 25.92 40.76
CA LYS A 88 1.91 24.77 41.57
C LYS A 88 2.07 25.23 43.02
N ASN A 89 1.24 24.68 43.90
CA ASN A 89 1.28 24.94 45.33
C ASN A 89 2.52 24.30 45.97
N SER A 90 2.91 24.81 47.14
CA SER A 90 4.05 24.32 47.91
C SER A 90 3.91 22.87 48.38
N ASP A 91 2.68 22.38 48.50
CA ASP A 91 2.34 20.98 48.83
C ASP A 91 2.41 20.04 47.61
N GLY A 92 2.80 20.56 46.45
CA GLY A 92 2.88 19.81 45.18
C GLY A 92 1.58 19.75 44.40
N THR A 93 0.46 20.25 44.93
CA THR A 93 -0.83 20.28 44.22
C THR A 93 -0.87 21.37 43.15
N THR A 94 -1.68 21.18 42.12
CA THR A 94 -1.85 22.17 41.04
C THR A 94 -3.18 22.91 41.23
N SER A 95 -3.18 24.21 41.01
CA SER A 95 -4.35 25.10 41.06
C SER A 95 -4.48 25.88 39.76
N VAL A 96 -5.69 26.35 39.44
CA VAL A 96 -5.94 27.27 38.31
C VAL A 96 -6.22 28.68 38.82
N ILE A 97 -5.70 29.66 38.11
CA ILE A 97 -6.02 31.07 38.33
C ILE A 97 -7.30 31.40 37.55
N PHE A 98 -8.36 31.77 38.27
CA PHE A 98 -9.63 32.22 37.68
C PHE A 98 -10.07 33.52 38.35
N LYS A 99 -10.26 34.59 37.55
CA LYS A 99 -10.65 35.91 38.05
C LYS A 99 -9.79 36.37 39.23
N GLU A 100 -8.47 36.28 39.07
CA GLU A 100 -7.46 36.69 40.08
C GLU A 100 -7.49 35.88 41.39
N ARG A 101 -8.20 34.74 41.41
CA ARG A 101 -8.25 33.83 42.56
C ARG A 101 -7.68 32.47 42.18
N ILE A 102 -6.97 31.87 43.13
CA ILE A 102 -6.39 30.52 42.99
C ILE A 102 -7.46 29.50 43.42
N HIS A 103 -7.76 28.56 42.54
CA HIS A 103 -8.71 27.49 42.80
C HIS A 103 -8.00 26.13 42.66
N PRO A 104 -8.13 25.22 43.65
CA PRO A 104 -7.52 23.90 43.55
C PRO A 104 -8.06 23.18 42.31
N LEU A 105 -7.14 22.61 41.54
CA LEU A 105 -7.48 21.95 40.29
C LEU A 105 -7.95 20.52 40.60
N GLN A 106 -9.23 20.26 40.36
CA GLN A 106 -9.80 18.92 40.41
C GLN A 106 -10.04 18.39 39.00
N ASN A 107 -10.49 17.13 38.88
CA ASN A 107 -10.98 16.59 37.61
C ASN A 107 -11.99 17.54 36.99
N TYR A 108 -11.86 17.81 35.68
CA TYR A 108 -12.78 18.70 34.99
C TYR A 108 -13.87 17.93 34.27
N GLN A 109 -15.03 18.57 34.15
CA GLN A 109 -16.14 18.12 33.33
C GLN A 109 -16.18 18.99 32.08
N LEU A 110 -16.09 18.38 30.90
CA LEU A 110 -16.44 19.11 29.68
C LEU A 110 -17.96 19.35 29.70
N ARG A 111 -18.42 20.51 29.25
CA ARG A 111 -19.83 20.87 29.10
C ARG A 111 -20.03 21.45 27.72
N ILE A 112 -21.04 20.97 27.00
CA ILE A 112 -21.43 21.49 25.68
C ILE A 112 -22.86 21.99 25.83
N SER A 113 -23.16 23.24 25.49
CA SER A 113 -24.52 23.81 25.59
C SER A 113 -24.96 24.36 24.23
N LYS A 114 -26.26 24.26 23.90
CA LYS A 114 -26.83 24.77 22.64
C LYS A 114 -27.84 25.89 22.83
N LYS A 115 -27.95 26.74 21.82
CA LYS A 115 -28.98 27.76 21.66
C LYS A 115 -29.50 27.68 20.23
N ASN A 116 -30.81 27.50 20.10
CA ASN A 116 -31.44 27.34 18.80
C ASN A 116 -31.60 28.71 18.13
N PHE A 117 -31.24 28.83 16.84
CA PHE A 117 -31.34 30.11 16.12
C PHE A 117 -32.80 30.55 15.90
N TYR A 118 -33.72 29.60 15.77
CA TYR A 118 -35.09 29.86 15.31
C TYR A 118 -36.14 29.94 16.44
N GLY A 119 -35.74 29.77 17.70
CA GLY A 119 -36.63 29.91 18.84
C GLY A 119 -35.80 30.28 20.06
N GLY A 120 -36.01 31.47 20.63
CA GLY A 120 -35.18 32.08 21.67
C GLY A 120 -35.03 31.31 22.99
N THR A 121 -35.48 30.06 23.07
CA THR A 121 -35.24 29.13 24.17
C THR A 121 -33.84 28.52 24.07
N THR A 122 -32.99 28.84 25.05
CA THR A 122 -31.70 28.16 25.24
C THR A 122 -31.96 26.80 25.91
N HIS A 123 -31.44 25.71 25.35
CA HIS A 123 -31.56 24.37 25.95
C HIS A 123 -30.19 23.93 26.43
N TYR A 124 -30.06 23.76 27.75
CA TYR A 124 -28.81 23.35 28.38
C TYR A 124 -28.78 21.83 28.51
N ASP A 125 -28.28 21.14 27.49
CA ASP A 125 -27.99 19.72 27.58
C ASP A 125 -26.56 19.52 28.11
N GLU A 126 -26.41 19.35 29.43
CA GLU A 126 -25.09 19.18 30.05
C GLU A 126 -24.57 17.74 29.87
N VAL A 127 -23.70 17.51 28.89
CA VAL A 127 -22.94 16.25 28.82
C VAL A 127 -21.85 16.29 29.88
N ILE A 128 -22.02 15.55 30.97
CA ILE A 128 -21.02 15.48 32.04
C ILE A 128 -20.14 14.26 31.82
N ARG A 129 -18.93 14.46 31.28
CA ARG A 129 -17.84 13.48 31.43
C ARG A 129 -16.74 14.08 32.29
N SER A 130 -16.57 13.53 33.48
CA SER A 130 -15.41 13.81 34.33
C SER A 130 -14.19 13.16 33.70
N ARG A 131 -13.22 13.97 33.26
CA ARG A 131 -11.91 13.44 32.88
C ARG A 131 -10.94 13.63 34.02
N GLN A 132 -10.14 12.59 34.26
CA GLN A 132 -8.87 12.80 34.92
C GLN A 132 -8.03 13.73 34.04
N LEU A 133 -7.49 14.75 34.66
CA LEU A 133 -6.44 15.54 34.05
C LEU A 133 -5.28 14.59 33.82
N LEU A 134 -5.06 14.20 32.56
CA LEU A 134 -3.75 13.71 32.15
C LEU A 134 -2.73 14.71 32.70
N GLU A 135 -1.73 14.19 33.40
CA GLU A 135 -0.71 14.96 34.11
C GLU A 135 -0.42 16.27 33.38
N LEU A 136 -0.83 17.40 33.97
CA LEU A 136 -0.66 18.75 33.41
C LEU A 136 0.81 19.22 33.47
N ASN A 137 1.72 18.28 33.30
CA ASN A 137 3.15 18.46 33.25
C ASN A 137 3.58 18.98 31.87
N THR A 138 2.70 18.97 30.86
CA THR A 138 2.97 19.48 29.51
C THR A 138 2.19 20.76 29.21
N GLN A 139 2.86 21.71 28.56
CA GLN A 139 2.28 23.00 28.14
C GLN A 139 1.13 22.85 27.14
N TYR A 140 1.14 21.78 26.33
CA TYR A 140 0.16 21.54 25.28
C TYR A 140 -0.49 20.17 25.49
N GLN A 141 -1.82 20.12 25.37
CA GLN A 141 -2.60 18.91 25.56
C GLN A 141 -3.69 18.79 24.50
N PHE A 142 -3.72 17.66 23.79
CA PHE A 142 -4.70 17.32 22.77
C PHE A 142 -5.71 16.33 23.36
N LEU A 143 -6.98 16.73 23.34
CA LEU A 143 -8.07 15.96 23.93
C LEU A 143 -8.60 14.95 22.91
N PHE A 144 -8.10 13.72 22.98
CA PHE A 144 -8.55 12.63 22.12
C PHE A 144 -9.75 11.85 22.67
N ASN A 145 -10.48 11.14 21.80
CA ASN A 145 -11.54 10.18 22.14
C ASN A 145 -12.62 10.76 23.07
N PHE A 146 -13.21 11.88 22.66
CA PHE A 146 -14.40 12.42 23.32
C PHE A 146 -15.65 11.70 22.81
N ASP A 147 -15.83 10.45 23.22
CA ASP A 147 -17.06 9.74 22.89
C ASP A 147 -18.22 10.39 23.67
N VAL A 148 -19.33 10.68 23.03
CA VAL A 148 -20.53 11.18 23.72
C VAL A 148 -21.51 10.03 23.65
N SER A 149 -21.83 9.40 24.80
CA SER A 149 -22.55 8.12 24.76
C SER A 149 -23.82 8.25 23.92
N GLN A 150 -24.20 7.18 23.20
CA GLN A 150 -25.31 7.17 22.23
C GLN A 150 -26.65 7.68 22.80
N SER A 151 -26.83 7.66 24.12
CA SER A 151 -27.97 8.28 24.80
C SER A 151 -28.04 9.81 24.67
N PHE A 152 -26.91 10.49 24.44
CA PHE A 152 -26.78 11.95 24.34
C PHE A 152 -26.66 12.46 22.90
N THR A 153 -26.43 11.61 21.89
CA THR A 153 -26.22 12.05 20.49
C THR A 153 -27.43 12.73 19.87
N LYS A 154 -28.64 12.55 20.43
CA LYS A 154 -29.85 13.28 20.01
C LYS A 154 -29.98 14.69 20.62
N THR A 155 -29.22 15.01 21.67
CA THR A 155 -29.37 16.26 22.43
C THR A 155 -28.18 17.20 22.28
N VAL A 156 -27.01 16.71 21.90
CA VAL A 156 -25.78 17.50 21.80
C VAL A 156 -25.66 18.11 20.39
N PRO A 157 -25.40 19.42 20.26
CA PRO A 157 -25.21 20.06 18.97
C PRO A 157 -23.91 19.54 18.32
N GLY A 158 -24.05 18.78 17.24
CA GLY A 158 -22.91 18.27 16.49
C GLY A 158 -22.42 16.89 16.92
N SER A 159 -21.20 16.54 16.55
CA SER A 159 -20.65 15.21 16.79
C SER A 159 -19.15 15.22 17.13
N SER A 160 -18.73 14.18 17.86
CA SER A 160 -17.32 13.88 18.07
C SER A 160 -16.68 13.38 16.79
N VAL A 161 -15.46 13.82 16.51
CA VAL A 161 -14.66 13.29 15.39
C VAL A 161 -14.19 11.88 15.73
N LEU A 162 -14.14 10.98 14.74
CA LEU A 162 -13.58 9.64 14.89
C LEU A 162 -12.12 9.68 15.35
N PHE A 163 -11.74 8.74 16.22
CA PHE A 163 -10.43 8.77 16.90
C PHE A 163 -9.24 8.87 15.93
N TRP A 164 -9.18 8.02 14.90
CA TRP A 164 -8.08 8.06 13.93
C TRP A 164 -8.09 9.33 13.07
N SER A 165 -9.28 9.85 12.71
CA SER A 165 -9.40 11.13 12.01
C SER A 165 -8.90 12.31 12.85
N GLN A 166 -8.92 12.23 14.19
CA GLN A 166 -8.39 13.29 15.05
C GLN A 166 -6.88 13.48 14.86
N LEU A 167 -6.11 12.39 14.66
CA LEU A 167 -4.68 12.48 14.35
C LEU A 167 -4.44 13.28 13.06
N CYS A 168 -5.19 12.95 12.00
CA CYS A 168 -5.15 13.66 10.72
C CYS A 168 -5.47 15.15 10.88
N LEU A 169 -6.62 15.46 11.47
CA LEU A 169 -7.09 16.84 11.58
C LEU A 169 -6.18 17.70 12.46
N PHE A 170 -5.72 17.20 13.61
CA PHE A 170 -4.79 17.97 14.43
C PHE A 170 -3.44 18.17 13.73
N THR A 171 -2.93 17.16 13.02
CA THR A 171 -1.70 17.30 12.23
C THR A 171 -1.86 18.38 11.16
N TYR A 172 -2.99 18.37 10.45
CA TYR A 172 -3.32 19.40 9.47
C TYR A 172 -3.40 20.80 10.10
N PHE A 173 -4.09 20.94 11.23
CA PHE A 173 -4.17 22.22 11.95
C PHE A 173 -2.77 22.75 12.32
N ILE A 174 -1.90 21.86 12.79
CA ILE A 174 -0.52 22.19 13.14
C ILE A 174 0.27 22.69 11.92
N THR A 175 0.16 22.01 10.78
CA THR A 175 0.86 22.40 9.54
C THR A 175 0.32 23.71 8.98
N GLU A 176 -1.00 23.85 8.90
CA GLU A 176 -1.65 25.02 8.32
C GLU A 176 -1.41 26.28 9.15
N GLN A 177 -1.41 26.16 10.48
CA GLN A 177 -1.11 27.28 11.38
C GLN A 177 0.39 27.49 11.62
N LYS A 178 1.25 26.71 10.96
CA LYS A 178 2.73 26.72 11.13
C LYS A 178 3.17 26.56 12.59
N GLN A 179 2.40 25.82 13.39
CA GLN A 179 2.69 25.54 14.80
C GLN A 179 3.43 24.21 14.96
N LEU A 180 4.45 24.00 14.12
CA LEU A 180 5.12 22.72 13.90
C LEU A 180 5.71 22.11 15.19
N ASN A 181 6.10 22.96 16.14
CA ASN A 181 6.60 22.57 17.47
C ASN A 181 5.57 21.83 18.34
N LEU A 182 4.27 21.92 18.02
CA LEU A 182 3.22 21.21 18.75
C LEU A 182 3.13 19.73 18.39
N PHE A 183 3.77 19.30 17.28
CA PHE A 183 3.61 17.95 16.75
C PHE A 183 4.15 16.87 17.70
N GLU A 184 5.28 17.10 18.38
CA GLU A 184 5.80 16.13 19.36
C GLU A 184 4.84 15.88 20.51
N SER A 185 4.19 16.95 20.98
CA SER A 185 3.17 16.85 22.03
C SER A 185 1.96 16.07 21.54
N LEU A 186 1.51 16.31 20.30
CA LEU A 186 0.41 15.58 19.67
C LEU A 186 0.72 14.07 19.62
N ILE A 187 1.86 13.70 19.05
CA ILE A 187 2.20 12.28 18.83
C ILE A 187 2.43 11.54 20.15
N THR A 188 3.16 12.14 21.09
CA THR A 188 3.40 11.53 22.40
C THR A 188 2.07 11.21 23.10
N GLN A 189 1.12 12.15 23.05
CA GLN A 189 -0.20 11.96 23.65
C GLN A 189 -1.03 10.95 22.90
N PHE A 190 -1.04 11.00 21.56
CA PHE A 190 -1.78 10.03 20.76
C PHE A 190 -1.32 8.59 21.01
N VAL A 191 0.01 8.35 21.00
CA VAL A 191 0.60 7.03 21.26
C VAL A 191 0.34 6.56 22.69
N SER A 192 0.42 7.45 23.69
CA SER A 192 0.07 7.09 25.07
C SER A 192 -1.37 6.59 25.22
N ILE A 193 -2.29 7.13 24.41
CA ILE A 193 -3.71 6.76 24.41
C ILE A 193 -3.94 5.49 23.61
N LEU A 194 -3.16 5.25 22.54
CA LEU A 194 -3.20 3.98 21.79
C LEU A 194 -2.83 2.78 22.67
N ASN A 195 -1.86 2.94 23.57
CA ASN A 195 -1.36 1.86 24.42
C ASN A 195 -2.32 1.45 25.56
N VAL A 196 -3.46 2.12 25.71
CA VAL A 196 -4.50 1.75 26.67
C VAL A 196 -5.52 0.85 25.96
N ASP A 197 -5.59 -0.42 26.37
CA ASP A 197 -6.47 -1.46 25.79
C ASP A 197 -7.93 -0.99 25.71
N ASP A 198 -8.35 -0.56 24.53
CA ASP A 198 -9.71 -0.13 24.21
C ASP A 198 -10.03 -0.61 22.79
N THR A 199 -11.02 -1.51 22.68
CA THR A 199 -11.43 -2.13 21.41
C THR A 199 -11.86 -1.11 20.37
N ASN A 200 -12.29 0.10 20.79
CA ASN A 200 -12.69 1.17 19.89
C ASN A 200 -11.51 1.90 19.21
N ARG A 201 -10.27 1.55 19.58
CA ARG A 201 -9.04 2.16 19.04
C ARG A 201 -8.31 1.25 18.05
N ILE A 202 -8.81 0.03 17.82
CA ILE A 202 -8.25 -0.90 16.84
C ILE A 202 -8.28 -0.25 15.46
N PHE A 203 -7.14 -0.20 14.79
CA PHE A 203 -7.06 0.29 13.42
C PHE A 203 -7.54 -0.80 12.45
N ASN A 204 -8.86 -0.94 12.35
CA ASN A 204 -9.52 -1.86 11.44
C ASN A 204 -9.69 -1.25 10.03
N LYS A 205 -10.30 -2.02 9.12
CA LYS A 205 -10.52 -1.61 7.73
C LYS A 205 -11.36 -0.33 7.57
N ASP A 206 -12.40 -0.14 8.39
CA ASP A 206 -13.24 1.05 8.31
C ASP A 206 -12.49 2.29 8.80
N ASN A 207 -11.74 2.15 9.90
CA ASN A 207 -10.85 3.20 10.40
C ASN A 207 -9.73 3.53 9.40
N PHE A 208 -9.20 2.54 8.67
CA PHE A 208 -8.26 2.75 7.57
C PHE A 208 -8.87 3.64 6.50
N ILE A 209 -10.06 3.27 5.98
CA ILE A 209 -10.76 4.03 4.94
C ILE A 209 -11.04 5.47 5.40
N TRP A 210 -11.67 5.64 6.56
CA TRP A 210 -12.04 6.97 7.07
C TRP A 210 -10.84 7.86 7.36
N PHE A 211 -9.74 7.28 7.86
CA PHE A 211 -8.50 8.02 8.09
C PHE A 211 -7.97 8.61 6.78
N PHE A 212 -7.86 7.81 5.72
CA PHE A 212 -7.32 8.29 4.45
C PHE A 212 -8.30 9.18 3.68
N GLU A 213 -9.61 8.97 3.79
CA GLU A 213 -10.61 9.91 3.28
C GLU A 213 -10.47 11.27 3.96
N SER A 214 -10.29 11.28 5.29
CA SER A 214 -10.01 12.51 6.05
C SER A 214 -8.74 13.18 5.53
N CYS A 215 -7.66 12.41 5.36
CA CYS A 215 -6.39 12.91 4.84
C CYS A 215 -6.52 13.51 3.44
N TYR A 216 -7.22 12.82 2.53
CA TYR A 216 -7.42 13.27 1.16
C TYR A 216 -8.27 14.54 1.08
N MET A 217 -9.36 14.62 1.85
CA MET A 217 -10.20 15.82 1.92
C MET A 217 -9.40 17.04 2.40
N GLN A 218 -8.51 16.84 3.36
CA GLN A 218 -7.67 17.92 3.87
C GLN A 218 -6.50 18.25 2.93
N LEU A 219 -5.96 17.28 2.19
CA LEU A 219 -4.83 17.47 1.28
C LEU A 219 -5.07 18.59 0.26
N ALA A 220 -6.29 18.70 -0.30
CA ALA A 220 -6.64 19.74 -1.27
C ALA A 220 -6.42 21.18 -0.74
N HIS A 221 -6.43 21.37 0.58
CA HIS A 221 -6.28 22.67 1.21
C HIS A 221 -4.84 23.01 1.60
N ILE A 222 -3.99 21.99 1.83
CA ILE A 222 -2.57 22.18 2.17
C ILE A 222 -1.62 21.81 1.05
N ASP A 223 -2.08 21.37 -0.11
CA ASP A 223 -1.22 20.93 -1.22
C ASP A 223 -0.16 22.00 -1.54
N GLN A 224 -0.55 23.27 -1.59
CA GLN A 224 0.40 24.38 -1.80
C GLN A 224 1.36 24.59 -0.61
N SER A 225 0.90 24.39 0.63
CA SER A 225 1.75 24.48 1.83
C SER A 225 2.77 23.35 1.89
N ILE A 226 2.35 22.10 1.63
CA ILE A 226 3.22 20.91 1.58
C ILE A 226 4.22 21.03 0.41
N GLN A 227 3.77 21.50 -0.75
CA GLN A 227 4.63 21.67 -1.93
C GLN A 227 5.70 22.74 -1.73
N ASN A 228 5.45 23.76 -0.91
CA ASN A 228 6.39 24.87 -0.70
C ASN A 228 7.23 24.76 0.59
N ASP A 229 6.80 23.96 1.56
CA ASP A 229 7.47 23.81 2.86
C ASP A 229 7.74 22.34 3.21
N TYR A 230 9.01 21.95 3.14
CA TYR A 230 9.44 20.59 3.47
C TYR A 230 9.22 20.21 4.94
N TYR A 231 9.11 21.17 5.88
CA TYR A 231 8.80 20.83 7.27
C TYR A 231 7.37 20.32 7.43
N SER A 232 6.42 20.94 6.73
CA SER A 232 5.02 20.50 6.71
C SER A 232 4.91 19.09 6.13
N ALA A 233 5.59 18.84 5.02
CA ALA A 233 5.65 17.51 4.40
C ALA A 233 6.33 16.47 5.33
N LYS A 234 7.40 16.83 6.05
CA LYS A 234 8.06 15.97 7.05
C LYS A 234 7.11 15.58 8.19
N ILE A 235 6.30 16.52 8.70
CA ILE A 235 5.31 16.24 9.75
C ILE A 235 4.25 15.24 9.27
N ILE A 236 3.75 15.40 8.05
CA ILE A 236 2.74 14.48 7.49
C ILE A 236 3.32 13.09 7.28
N LEU A 237 4.58 12.98 6.81
CA LEU A 237 5.27 11.70 6.73
C LEU A 237 5.42 11.04 8.11
N ARG A 238 5.79 11.80 9.13
CA ARG A 238 5.90 11.27 10.50
C ARG A 238 4.55 10.84 11.07
N MET A 239 3.45 11.53 10.73
CA MET A 239 2.09 11.09 11.07
C MET A 239 1.79 9.73 10.43
N MET A 240 2.20 9.53 9.17
CA MET A 240 2.03 8.24 8.49
C MET A 240 2.80 7.10 9.17
N GLY A 241 3.92 7.39 9.83
CA GLY A 241 4.70 6.39 10.57
C GLY A 241 4.05 5.85 11.83
N ILE A 242 3.01 6.52 12.34
CA ILE A 242 2.27 6.07 13.53
C ILE A 242 1.28 4.96 13.17
N ILE A 243 0.89 4.89 11.91
CA ILE A 243 -0.20 4.02 11.47
C ILE A 243 0.29 2.58 11.34
N GLN A 244 -0.40 1.67 12.02
CA GLN A 244 -0.11 0.25 11.96
C GLN A 244 -0.94 -0.42 10.86
N ILE A 245 -0.37 -0.50 9.66
CA ILE A 245 -0.99 -1.18 8.52
C ILE A 245 -0.66 -2.69 8.55
N ASP A 246 -1.65 -3.56 8.41
CA ASP A 246 -1.46 -5.01 8.33
C ASP A 246 -2.45 -5.66 7.35
N LYS A 247 -2.38 -6.98 7.18
CA LYS A 247 -3.28 -7.73 6.28
C LYS A 247 -4.78 -7.59 6.60
N HIS A 248 -5.15 -7.30 7.84
CA HIS A 248 -6.54 -7.24 8.31
C HIS A 248 -7.19 -5.87 8.06
N ASN A 249 -6.40 -4.79 8.08
CA ASN A 249 -6.91 -3.44 7.86
C ASN A 249 -6.61 -2.86 6.47
N PHE A 250 -5.64 -3.41 5.74
CA PHE A 250 -5.18 -2.84 4.48
C PHE A 250 -6.20 -2.97 3.34
N PHE A 251 -6.63 -1.83 2.78
CA PHE A 251 -7.62 -1.77 1.69
C PHE A 251 -7.35 -0.64 0.68
N VAL A 252 -6.78 -0.97 -0.48
CA VAL A 252 -6.31 0.01 -1.48
C VAL A 252 -7.26 0.28 -2.66
N LEU A 253 -8.50 -0.24 -2.61
CA LEU A 253 -9.47 0.01 -3.69
C LEU A 253 -10.12 1.41 -3.62
N ASN A 254 -9.88 2.18 -2.55
CA ASN A 254 -10.41 3.53 -2.42
C ASN A 254 -9.50 4.55 -3.15
N PRO A 255 -10.04 5.34 -4.11
CA PRO A 255 -9.26 6.33 -4.84
C PRO A 255 -8.61 7.41 -3.95
N CYS A 256 -9.22 7.76 -2.81
CA CYS A 256 -8.68 8.76 -1.88
C CYS A 256 -7.31 8.34 -1.33
N ILE A 257 -7.17 7.05 -1.01
CA ILE A 257 -5.95 6.45 -0.44
C ILE A 257 -4.81 6.54 -1.46
N ARG A 258 -5.11 6.16 -2.71
CA ARG A 258 -4.17 6.22 -3.82
C ARG A 258 -3.72 7.66 -4.09
N ASN A 259 -4.67 8.57 -4.28
CA ASN A 259 -4.37 9.96 -4.61
C ASN A 259 -3.57 10.64 -3.50
N PHE A 260 -3.92 10.40 -2.23
CA PHE A 260 -3.18 10.92 -1.09
C PHE A 260 -1.73 10.42 -1.07
N SER A 261 -1.52 9.11 -1.26
CA SER A 261 -0.18 8.52 -1.27
C SER A 261 0.69 9.09 -2.40
N GLN A 262 0.13 9.18 -3.61
CA GLN A 262 0.83 9.68 -4.79
C GLN A 262 1.26 11.15 -4.65
N VAL A 263 0.36 12.02 -4.15
CA VAL A 263 0.69 13.43 -3.93
C VAL A 263 1.81 13.55 -2.89
N LEU A 264 1.72 12.85 -1.76
CA LEU A 264 2.76 12.92 -0.74
C LEU A 264 4.11 12.34 -1.20
N LEU A 265 4.12 11.21 -1.90
CA LEU A 265 5.35 10.64 -2.44
C LEU A 265 5.99 11.57 -3.48
N LYS A 266 5.19 12.24 -4.31
CA LYS A 266 5.65 13.28 -5.23
C LYS A 266 6.29 14.45 -4.48
N THR A 267 5.62 14.99 -3.48
CA THR A 267 6.15 16.13 -2.71
C THR A 267 7.39 15.75 -1.93
N PHE A 268 7.41 14.55 -1.33
CA PHE A 268 8.61 13.99 -0.71
C PHE A 268 9.76 13.86 -1.71
N SER A 269 9.49 13.38 -2.93
CA SER A 269 10.49 13.28 -3.99
C SER A 269 11.08 14.63 -4.41
N GLN A 270 10.33 15.72 -4.28
CA GLN A 270 10.77 17.07 -4.61
C GLN A 270 11.68 17.68 -3.53
N HIS A 271 11.42 17.35 -2.26
CA HIS A 271 12.12 17.91 -1.09
C HIS A 271 13.06 16.91 -0.41
N LEU A 272 13.41 15.83 -1.11
CA LEU A 272 14.12 14.68 -0.56
C LEU A 272 15.44 15.11 0.11
N ASP A 273 16.26 15.90 -0.60
CA ASP A 273 17.59 16.30 -0.15
C ASP A 273 17.51 17.19 1.10
N GLU A 274 16.60 18.17 1.11
CA GLU A 274 16.39 19.09 2.23
C GLU A 274 15.89 18.36 3.49
N MET A 275 14.94 17.43 3.32
CA MET A 275 14.40 16.66 4.43
C MET A 275 15.47 15.80 5.09
N PHE A 276 16.27 15.07 4.31
CA PHE A 276 17.32 14.20 4.87
C PHE A 276 18.48 15.00 5.48
N LYS A 277 18.81 16.18 4.95
CA LYS A 277 19.81 17.09 5.55
C LYS A 277 19.41 17.60 6.93
N THR A 278 18.12 17.78 7.18
CA THR A 278 17.57 18.34 8.43
C THR A 278 17.02 17.28 9.39
N LEU A 279 17.11 16.00 9.02
CA LEU A 279 16.51 14.91 9.77
C LEU A 279 17.30 14.59 11.04
N GLN A 280 16.66 14.78 12.19
CA GLN A 280 17.23 14.36 13.47
C GLN A 280 17.03 12.86 13.69
N GLU A 281 17.94 12.23 14.42
CA GLU A 281 17.88 10.78 14.69
C GLU A 281 16.63 10.40 15.51
N SER A 282 16.15 11.30 16.38
CA SER A 282 14.89 11.14 17.13
C SER A 282 13.64 11.07 16.24
N GLU A 283 13.70 11.68 15.05
CA GLU A 283 12.59 11.72 14.09
C GLU A 283 12.63 10.54 13.11
N TRP A 284 13.80 9.89 12.98
CA TRP A 284 14.08 8.90 11.94
C TRP A 284 13.08 7.75 11.94
N LEU A 285 12.76 7.19 13.11
CA LEU A 285 11.90 6.02 13.21
C LEU A 285 10.51 6.26 12.58
N LEU A 286 9.83 7.33 12.99
CA LEU A 286 8.52 7.69 12.46
C LEU A 286 8.59 8.11 10.99
N MET A 287 9.66 8.79 10.58
CA MET A 287 9.82 9.17 9.18
C MET A 287 10.00 7.93 8.29
N LYS A 288 10.86 7.00 8.68
CA LYS A 288 11.11 5.73 7.99
C LYS A 288 9.83 4.91 7.88
N ASP A 289 9.10 4.71 8.98
CA ASP A 289 7.86 3.93 8.98
C ASP A 289 6.77 4.61 8.14
N GLY A 290 6.75 5.95 8.11
CA GLY A 290 5.85 6.72 7.26
C GLY A 290 6.13 6.55 5.77
N ILE A 291 7.40 6.60 5.38
CA ILE A 291 7.83 6.33 4.00
C ILE A 291 7.45 4.90 3.60
N ILE A 292 7.74 3.91 4.46
CA ILE A 292 7.39 2.50 4.23
C ILE A 292 5.88 2.34 4.01
N ASN A 293 5.06 2.95 4.87
CA ASN A 293 3.60 2.86 4.76
C ASN A 293 3.08 3.45 3.44
N LEU A 294 3.59 4.61 3.01
CA LEU A 294 3.18 5.24 1.75
C LEU A 294 3.64 4.43 0.52
N MET A 295 4.90 3.99 0.50
CA MET A 295 5.44 3.15 -0.58
C MET A 295 4.68 1.83 -0.68
N CYS A 296 4.32 1.24 0.47
CA CYS A 296 3.53 0.01 0.52
C CYS A 296 2.12 0.20 -0.07
N ILE A 297 1.49 1.35 0.17
CA ILE A 297 0.19 1.69 -0.45
C ILE A 297 0.36 1.85 -1.96
N ASP A 298 1.36 2.61 -2.39
CA ASP A 298 1.61 2.90 -3.81
C ASP A 298 1.88 1.63 -4.63
N ILE A 299 2.70 0.70 -4.11
CA ILE A 299 3.01 -0.59 -4.75
C ILE A 299 1.76 -1.44 -5.02
N HIS A 300 0.75 -1.35 -4.15
CA HIS A 300 -0.49 -2.12 -4.27
C HIS A 300 -1.60 -1.38 -5.03
N CYS A 301 -1.43 -0.10 -5.34
CA CYS A 301 -2.39 0.64 -6.16
C CYS A 301 -2.18 0.35 -7.64
N ASP A 302 -3.21 -0.15 -8.33
CA ASP A 302 -3.16 -0.50 -9.76
C ASP A 302 -2.85 0.74 -10.64
N GLN A 303 -1.89 0.59 -11.56
CA GLN A 303 -1.17 1.67 -12.24
C GLN A 303 -1.66 1.92 -13.67
N SER A 304 -2.96 2.20 -13.83
CA SER A 304 -3.54 2.53 -15.14
C SER A 304 -3.31 3.98 -15.59
N ASP A 305 -2.90 4.89 -14.69
CA ASP A 305 -2.93 6.33 -14.94
C ASP A 305 -1.52 6.95 -15.12
N GLN A 306 -1.43 7.94 -16.03
CA GLN A 306 -0.23 8.63 -16.53
C GLN A 306 0.62 9.41 -15.49
N PHE A 307 0.29 9.36 -14.20
CA PHE A 307 1.02 10.08 -13.14
C PHE A 307 2.04 9.14 -12.45
N TYR A 308 3.12 8.82 -13.16
CA TYR A 308 4.10 7.85 -12.68
C TYR A 308 5.17 8.48 -11.77
N HIS A 309 5.17 8.08 -10.50
CA HIS A 309 6.38 8.02 -9.67
C HIS A 309 6.69 6.54 -9.45
N GLU A 310 7.79 6.05 -10.01
CA GLU A 310 8.29 4.72 -9.63
C GLU A 310 8.77 4.79 -8.18
N THR A 311 7.98 4.26 -7.23
CA THR A 311 8.36 4.14 -5.82
C THR A 311 9.78 3.62 -5.62
N LEU A 312 10.21 2.68 -6.46
CA LEU A 312 11.58 2.15 -6.47
C LEU A 312 12.62 3.18 -6.90
N THR A 313 12.32 4.02 -7.89
CA THR A 313 13.19 5.12 -8.34
C THR A 313 13.32 6.19 -7.27
N LEU A 314 12.24 6.48 -6.52
CA LEU A 314 12.32 7.34 -5.34
C LEU A 314 13.23 6.73 -4.26
N LEU A 315 13.09 5.44 -3.98
CA LEU A 315 13.93 4.73 -3.01
C LEU A 315 15.41 4.75 -3.42
N GLN A 316 15.71 4.60 -4.71
CA GLN A 316 17.06 4.70 -5.27
C GLN A 316 17.69 6.09 -5.12
N ARG A 317 16.86 7.15 -5.14
CA ARG A 317 17.30 8.56 -5.04
C ARG A 317 17.64 9.00 -3.62
N ILE A 318 17.36 8.20 -2.59
CA ILE A 318 17.65 8.57 -1.19
C ILE A 318 19.16 8.86 -1.04
N PRO A 319 19.58 10.13 -0.87
CA PRO A 319 20.89 10.57 -1.37
C PRO A 319 22.05 10.36 -0.41
N THR A 320 21.78 10.02 0.85
CA THR A 320 22.72 10.39 1.94
C THR A 320 23.23 9.22 2.77
N ASP A 321 22.61 8.05 2.70
CA ASP A 321 23.07 6.89 3.48
C ASP A 321 22.55 5.57 2.89
N LYS A 322 23.46 4.76 2.35
CA LYS A 322 23.14 3.41 1.86
C LYS A 322 22.51 2.55 2.97
N LYS A 323 22.84 2.80 4.24
CA LYS A 323 22.23 2.13 5.38
C LYS A 323 20.76 2.50 5.52
N ARG A 324 20.42 3.79 5.53
CA ARG A 324 19.01 4.25 5.61
C ARG A 324 18.18 3.78 4.41
N GLN A 325 18.75 3.78 3.21
CA GLN A 325 18.10 3.22 2.02
C GLN A 325 17.80 1.72 2.19
N LYS A 326 18.79 0.95 2.64
CA LYS A 326 18.65 -0.48 2.95
C LYS A 326 17.62 -0.73 4.06
N ASP A 327 17.60 0.10 5.10
CA ASP A 327 16.63 0.02 6.20
C ASP A 327 15.19 0.22 5.71
N ILE A 328 14.97 1.22 4.83
CA ILE A 328 13.64 1.44 4.21
C ILE A 328 13.28 0.27 3.29
N ALA A 329 14.20 -0.19 2.43
CA ALA A 329 13.96 -1.29 1.51
C ALA A 329 13.57 -2.58 2.24
N SER A 330 14.31 -2.92 3.30
CA SER A 330 14.07 -4.10 4.12
C SER A 330 12.77 -3.99 4.92
N GLY A 331 12.50 -2.80 5.48
CA GLY A 331 11.25 -2.52 6.17
C GLY A 331 10.03 -2.60 5.25
N LEU A 332 10.16 -2.10 4.02
CA LEU A 332 9.14 -2.19 2.98
C LEU A 332 8.86 -3.64 2.59
N LEU A 333 9.90 -4.44 2.32
CA LEU A 333 9.72 -5.86 2.00
C LEU A 333 9.02 -6.60 3.14
N LYS A 334 9.45 -6.38 4.39
CA LYS A 334 8.81 -6.97 5.57
C LYS A 334 7.32 -6.61 5.63
N LYS A 335 6.98 -5.34 5.39
CA LYS A 335 5.60 -4.85 5.38
C LYS A 335 4.75 -5.49 4.28
N LEU A 336 5.29 -5.62 3.07
CA LEU A 336 4.62 -6.28 1.95
C LEU A 336 4.34 -7.75 2.28
N VAL A 337 5.33 -8.46 2.85
CA VAL A 337 5.17 -9.85 3.32
C VAL A 337 4.10 -9.98 4.41
N GLU A 338 4.07 -9.06 5.39
CA GLU A 338 3.05 -9.04 6.45
C GLU A 338 1.64 -8.86 5.90
N ILE A 339 1.47 -8.01 4.87
CA ILE A 339 0.19 -7.80 4.18
C ILE A 339 -0.18 -9.03 3.34
N SER A 340 0.80 -9.74 2.78
CA SER A 340 0.63 -11.00 2.04
C SER A 340 -0.35 -10.89 0.87
N LYS A 341 -0.38 -9.74 0.18
CA LYS A 341 -1.14 -9.54 -1.07
C LYS A 341 -0.19 -9.56 -2.26
N GLY A 342 -0.67 -10.08 -3.38
CA GLY A 342 0.08 -10.06 -4.64
C GLY A 342 0.36 -8.62 -5.10
N ILE A 343 1.55 -8.42 -5.67
CA ILE A 343 1.97 -7.13 -6.23
C ILE A 343 1.79 -7.15 -7.74
N VAL A 344 1.05 -6.17 -8.26
CA VAL A 344 0.74 -6.04 -9.69
C VAL A 344 1.68 -5.04 -10.37
N GLN A 345 2.35 -4.17 -9.59
CA GLN A 345 3.30 -3.20 -10.11
C GLN A 345 4.45 -3.91 -10.85
N LYS A 346 4.79 -3.43 -12.05
CA LYS A 346 5.91 -3.95 -12.83
C LYS A 346 7.25 -3.68 -12.13
N ASN A 347 8.19 -4.60 -12.27
CA ASN A 347 9.57 -4.49 -11.76
C ASN A 347 9.68 -4.36 -10.23
N TRP A 348 8.64 -4.68 -9.46
CA TRP A 348 8.69 -4.59 -7.99
C TRP A 348 9.83 -5.43 -7.38
N THR A 349 10.25 -6.50 -8.06
CA THR A 349 11.35 -7.38 -7.67
C THR A 349 12.72 -6.70 -7.67
N GLU A 350 12.86 -5.52 -8.27
CA GLU A 350 14.05 -4.67 -8.14
C GLU A 350 14.31 -4.24 -6.68
N LEU A 351 13.29 -4.27 -5.82
CA LEU A 351 13.42 -4.05 -4.38
C LEU A 351 14.49 -4.95 -3.74
N PHE A 352 14.61 -6.20 -4.19
CA PHE A 352 15.59 -7.14 -3.63
C PHE A 352 17.04 -6.68 -3.86
N LYS A 353 17.32 -5.93 -4.94
CA LYS A 353 18.65 -5.39 -5.21
C LYS A 353 19.04 -4.29 -4.21
N LEU A 354 18.06 -3.56 -3.68
CA LEU A 354 18.26 -2.44 -2.76
C LEU A 354 18.49 -2.88 -1.31
N ILE A 355 18.02 -4.07 -0.96
CA ILE A 355 18.27 -4.71 0.34
C ILE A 355 19.74 -5.17 0.44
N GLY A 356 20.33 -5.53 -0.70
CA GLY A 356 21.73 -5.94 -0.79
C GLY A 356 21.94 -7.43 -0.47
N PRO A 357 23.15 -7.95 -0.71
CA PRO A 357 23.44 -9.38 -0.63
C PRO A 357 23.56 -9.93 0.79
N ASP A 358 23.79 -9.08 1.79
CA ASP A 358 24.05 -9.53 3.17
C ASP A 358 22.78 -9.87 3.96
N ASP A 359 21.60 -9.47 3.46
CA ASP A 359 20.33 -9.65 4.16
C ASP A 359 19.53 -10.81 3.57
N ILE A 360 19.04 -11.69 4.45
CA ILE A 360 18.25 -12.85 4.04
C ILE A 360 16.84 -12.40 3.65
N ILE A 361 16.50 -12.56 2.36
CA ILE A 361 15.15 -12.36 1.87
C ILE A 361 14.21 -13.43 2.49
N PRO A 362 13.09 -13.03 3.13
CA PRO A 362 12.14 -13.96 3.71
C PRO A 362 11.55 -14.91 2.67
N TYR A 363 11.36 -16.17 3.05
CA TYR A 363 10.77 -17.16 2.13
C TYR A 363 9.32 -16.82 1.75
N ASP A 364 8.58 -16.18 2.67
CA ASP A 364 7.21 -15.72 2.42
C ASP A 364 7.11 -14.64 1.33
N SER A 365 8.22 -14.02 0.90
CA SER A 365 8.24 -13.09 -0.24
C SER A 365 7.78 -13.74 -1.55
N LEU A 366 7.85 -15.07 -1.68
CA LEU A 366 7.29 -15.81 -2.82
C LEU A 366 5.78 -15.60 -2.98
N LYS A 367 5.05 -15.33 -1.89
CA LYS A 367 3.59 -15.10 -1.90
C LYS A 367 3.19 -13.76 -2.53
N LEU A 368 4.16 -12.86 -2.75
CA LEU A 368 3.92 -11.55 -3.35
C LEU A 368 3.86 -11.61 -4.89
N ALA A 369 4.39 -12.69 -5.49
CA ALA A 369 4.41 -12.85 -6.93
C ALA A 369 3.01 -13.06 -7.51
N THR A 370 2.69 -12.30 -8.57
CA THR A 370 1.43 -12.42 -9.33
C THR A 370 1.61 -13.07 -10.70
N SER A 371 2.86 -13.18 -11.19
CA SER A 371 3.22 -13.84 -12.45
C SER A 371 4.30 -14.90 -12.24
N LEU A 372 4.39 -15.87 -13.15
CA LEU A 372 5.44 -16.90 -13.15
C LEU A 372 6.85 -16.29 -13.25
N ASN A 373 7.00 -15.21 -14.02
CA ASN A 373 8.26 -14.47 -14.09
C ASN A 373 8.64 -13.89 -12.72
N ASP A 374 7.72 -13.20 -12.04
CA ASP A 374 7.99 -12.63 -10.73
C ASP A 374 8.33 -13.71 -9.71
N TYR A 375 7.62 -14.83 -9.75
CA TYR A 375 7.89 -15.98 -8.88
C TYR A 375 9.31 -16.50 -9.06
N THR A 376 9.74 -16.68 -10.31
CA THR A 376 11.08 -17.17 -10.65
C THR A 376 12.15 -16.19 -10.16
N VAL A 377 11.97 -14.89 -10.39
CA VAL A 377 12.90 -13.87 -9.91
C VAL A 377 12.96 -13.83 -8.37
N CYS A 378 11.81 -13.87 -7.69
CA CYS A 378 11.76 -13.93 -6.22
C CYS A 378 12.52 -15.15 -5.70
N LEU A 379 12.34 -16.29 -6.35
CA LEU A 379 12.98 -17.53 -5.95
C LEU A 379 14.50 -17.47 -6.06
N GLU A 380 15.03 -16.83 -7.12
CA GLU A 380 16.47 -16.58 -7.26
C GLU A 380 17.03 -15.79 -6.07
N TYR A 381 16.35 -14.71 -5.65
CA TYR A 381 16.79 -13.91 -4.50
C TYR A 381 16.61 -14.61 -3.16
N VAL A 382 15.49 -15.31 -2.94
CA VAL A 382 15.21 -16.03 -1.69
C VAL A 382 16.23 -17.13 -1.42
N LEU A 383 16.70 -17.80 -2.47
CA LEU A 383 17.58 -18.95 -2.37
C LEU A 383 19.08 -18.62 -2.51
N LYS A 384 19.44 -17.41 -2.95
CA LYS A 384 20.82 -17.01 -3.31
C LYS A 384 21.88 -17.41 -2.26
N ASP A 385 21.54 -17.25 -0.98
CA ASP A 385 22.45 -17.48 0.15
C ASP A 385 21.94 -18.57 1.11
N ARG A 386 21.00 -19.41 0.65
CA ARG A 386 20.46 -20.54 1.44
C ARG A 386 21.17 -21.84 1.08
N GLU A 387 21.43 -22.66 2.10
CA GLU A 387 21.91 -24.02 1.88
C GLU A 387 20.81 -24.85 1.20
N ILE A 388 21.07 -25.30 -0.04
CA ILE A 388 20.11 -26.06 -0.84
C ILE A 388 20.06 -27.51 -0.34
N LYS A 389 19.02 -27.84 0.44
CA LYS A 389 18.69 -29.18 0.93
C LYS A 389 17.43 -29.72 0.23
N ASP A 390 17.25 -31.04 0.25
CA ASP A 390 16.09 -31.67 -0.40
C ASP A 390 14.76 -31.23 0.23
N ASP A 391 14.73 -30.98 1.53
CA ASP A 391 13.56 -30.39 2.21
C ASP A 391 13.19 -29.03 1.60
N LEU A 392 14.17 -28.17 1.35
CA LEU A 392 13.92 -26.85 0.76
C LEU A 392 13.34 -26.97 -0.66
N LYS A 393 13.86 -27.92 -1.46
CA LYS A 393 13.31 -28.22 -2.79
C LYS A 393 11.85 -28.66 -2.71
N TRP A 394 11.54 -29.56 -1.77
CA TRP A 394 10.17 -30.03 -1.55
C TRP A 394 9.24 -28.88 -1.14
N HIS A 395 9.64 -28.05 -0.17
CA HIS A 395 8.85 -26.90 0.27
C HIS A 395 8.66 -25.85 -0.83
N THR A 396 9.64 -25.65 -1.71
CA THR A 396 9.53 -24.74 -2.86
C THR A 396 8.55 -25.27 -3.89
N ARG A 397 8.60 -26.57 -4.19
CA ARG A 397 7.61 -27.22 -5.04
C ARG A 397 6.20 -27.07 -4.47
N GLU A 398 5.99 -27.43 -3.22
CA GLU A 398 4.68 -27.29 -2.55
C GLU A 398 4.17 -25.84 -2.56
N ASN A 399 5.06 -24.87 -2.39
CA ASN A 399 4.69 -23.45 -2.47
C ASN A 399 4.27 -23.05 -3.89
N LEU A 400 5.01 -23.43 -4.93
CA LEU A 400 4.64 -23.18 -6.33
C LEU A 400 3.27 -23.80 -6.63
N GLU A 401 3.07 -25.05 -6.22
CA GLU A 401 1.84 -25.81 -6.36
C GLU A 401 0.64 -25.14 -5.67
N TYR A 402 0.87 -24.52 -4.51
CA TYR A 402 -0.11 -23.70 -3.80
C TYR A 402 -0.40 -22.38 -4.53
N MET A 403 0.63 -21.67 -4.98
CA MET A 403 0.51 -20.37 -5.67
C MET A 403 -0.25 -20.49 -6.99
N LEU A 404 0.01 -21.56 -7.75
CA LEU A 404 -0.71 -21.87 -8.98
C LEU A 404 -2.21 -22.11 -8.71
N ASN A 405 -2.58 -22.73 -7.59
CA ASN A 405 -3.98 -23.04 -7.28
C ASN A 405 -4.76 -21.88 -6.66
N ASN A 406 -4.17 -21.20 -5.68
CA ASN A 406 -4.92 -20.36 -4.74
C ASN A 406 -4.68 -18.86 -4.90
N CYS A 407 -3.58 -18.46 -5.54
CA CYS A 407 -3.13 -17.06 -5.55
C CYS A 407 -3.17 -16.41 -6.95
N HIS A 408 -3.88 -17.02 -7.90
CA HIS A 408 -4.03 -16.53 -9.29
C HIS A 408 -2.69 -16.16 -9.96
N LEU A 409 -1.64 -16.96 -9.75
CA LEU A 409 -0.38 -16.79 -10.50
C LEU A 409 -0.68 -16.86 -12.01
N SER A 410 -0.47 -15.74 -12.71
CA SER A 410 -0.67 -15.64 -14.15
C SER A 410 0.50 -16.26 -14.89
N ILE A 411 0.18 -16.85 -16.05
CA ILE A 411 1.16 -17.41 -16.97
C ILE A 411 0.91 -16.74 -18.32
N HIS A 412 1.94 -16.04 -18.81
CA HIS A 412 1.94 -15.46 -20.13
C HIS A 412 3.00 -16.12 -21.01
N LEU A 413 2.86 -15.96 -22.32
CA LEU A 413 3.77 -16.54 -23.29
C LEU A 413 5.22 -16.07 -23.09
N GLU A 414 5.40 -14.80 -22.73
CA GLU A 414 6.70 -14.21 -22.39
C GLU A 414 7.34 -14.87 -21.16
N ASP A 415 6.53 -15.25 -20.16
CA ASP A 415 7.01 -15.93 -18.95
C ASP A 415 7.55 -17.32 -19.30
N ILE A 416 6.83 -18.04 -20.17
CA ILE A 416 7.24 -19.36 -20.67
C ILE A 416 8.56 -19.23 -21.44
N VAL A 417 8.67 -18.26 -22.35
CA VAL A 417 9.91 -18.04 -23.12
C VAL A 417 11.09 -17.70 -22.21
N LYS A 418 10.90 -16.85 -21.19
CA LYS A 418 11.95 -16.53 -20.23
C LYS A 418 12.38 -17.74 -19.41
N LEU A 419 11.42 -18.53 -18.92
CA LEU A 419 11.70 -19.77 -18.21
C LEU A 419 12.54 -20.72 -19.07
N LEU A 420 12.18 -20.86 -20.35
CA LEU A 420 12.92 -21.70 -21.30
C LEU A 420 14.33 -21.19 -21.56
N LYS A 421 14.50 -19.87 -21.74
CA LYS A 421 15.84 -19.26 -21.86
C LYS A 421 16.69 -19.50 -20.61
N ASN A 422 16.09 -19.42 -19.42
CA ASN A 422 16.78 -19.70 -18.16
C ASN A 422 17.19 -21.17 -18.02
N LEU A 423 16.37 -22.11 -18.49
CA LEU A 423 16.70 -23.54 -18.53
C LEU A 423 17.86 -23.87 -19.47
N GLN A 424 18.03 -23.08 -20.54
CA GLN A 424 19.01 -23.36 -21.59
C GLN A 424 20.41 -22.82 -21.36
N GLN A 425 20.63 -21.84 -20.49
CA GLN A 425 21.96 -21.24 -20.32
C GLN A 425 22.96 -22.27 -19.76
N PRO A 426 23.89 -22.81 -20.58
CA PRO A 426 24.76 -23.92 -20.17
C PRO A 426 25.93 -23.50 -19.28
N ASN A 427 26.14 -22.19 -19.08
CA ASN A 427 27.35 -21.66 -18.48
C ASN A 427 27.02 -20.77 -17.27
N GLU A 428 26.83 -21.42 -16.13
CA GLU A 428 27.46 -21.15 -14.83
C GLU A 428 26.71 -21.96 -13.76
N ASN A 429 27.39 -22.96 -13.22
CA ASN A 429 26.95 -23.93 -12.21
C ASN A 429 26.53 -23.29 -10.87
N SER A 430 25.48 -22.47 -10.83
CA SER A 430 24.83 -22.19 -9.55
C SER A 430 23.90 -23.36 -9.25
N LYS A 431 24.17 -24.09 -8.16
CA LYS A 431 23.25 -25.10 -7.59
C LYS A 431 21.82 -24.55 -7.48
N LEU A 432 21.72 -23.22 -7.30
CA LEU A 432 20.51 -22.42 -7.36
C LEU A 432 19.70 -22.61 -8.66
N LYS A 433 20.30 -22.36 -9.84
CA LYS A 433 19.60 -22.49 -11.12
C LYS A 433 19.13 -23.93 -11.35
N GLN A 434 19.97 -24.92 -11.02
CA GLN A 434 19.59 -26.34 -11.10
C GLN A 434 18.40 -26.68 -10.20
N MET A 435 18.36 -26.12 -8.99
CA MET A 435 17.23 -26.30 -8.07
C MET A 435 15.95 -25.65 -8.62
N ILE A 436 16.02 -24.41 -9.10
CA ILE A 436 14.86 -23.72 -9.67
C ILE A 436 14.30 -24.54 -10.84
N ASN A 437 15.18 -24.98 -11.73
CA ASN A 437 14.81 -25.81 -12.88
C ASN A 437 14.14 -27.11 -12.42
N ALA A 438 14.73 -27.83 -11.45
CA ALA A 438 14.15 -29.07 -10.91
C ALA A 438 12.77 -28.85 -10.28
N VAL A 439 12.57 -27.75 -9.54
CA VAL A 439 11.26 -27.40 -8.95
C VAL A 439 10.23 -27.17 -10.06
N MET A 440 10.57 -26.36 -11.06
CA MET A 440 9.69 -26.03 -12.19
C MET A 440 9.34 -27.28 -13.02
N GLU A 441 10.34 -28.10 -13.33
CA GLU A 441 10.19 -29.33 -14.13
C GLU A 441 9.38 -30.43 -13.42
N SER A 442 9.37 -30.41 -12.08
CA SER A 442 8.64 -31.39 -11.25
C SER A 442 7.18 -31.00 -10.98
N SER A 443 6.75 -29.79 -11.35
CA SER A 443 5.38 -29.33 -11.09
C SER A 443 4.41 -29.80 -12.17
N ASP A 444 3.56 -30.78 -11.81
CA ASP A 444 2.49 -31.26 -12.69
C ASP A 444 1.42 -30.18 -12.93
N LYS A 445 1.17 -29.30 -11.94
CA LYS A 445 0.21 -28.21 -12.13
C LYS A 445 0.74 -27.10 -13.02
N LEU A 446 2.03 -26.80 -12.98
CA LEU A 446 2.63 -25.88 -13.94
C LEU A 446 2.45 -26.41 -15.35
N ARG A 447 2.76 -27.70 -15.57
CA ARG A 447 2.53 -28.38 -16.85
C ARG A 447 1.07 -28.25 -17.31
N TRP A 448 0.13 -28.57 -16.42
CA TRP A 448 -1.30 -28.48 -16.73
C TRP A 448 -1.72 -27.04 -17.07
N LYS A 449 -1.32 -26.04 -16.28
CA LYS A 449 -1.67 -24.64 -16.54
C LYS A 449 -1.05 -24.09 -17.82
N VAL A 450 0.20 -24.42 -18.11
CA VAL A 450 0.86 -24.01 -19.37
C VAL A 450 0.10 -24.61 -20.56
N LYS A 451 -0.27 -25.88 -20.49
CA LYS A 451 -1.07 -26.54 -21.53
C LYS A 451 -2.45 -25.91 -21.69
N ASP A 452 -3.16 -25.65 -20.58
CA ASP A 452 -4.47 -25.00 -20.60
C ASP A 452 -4.39 -23.58 -21.17
N TYR A 453 -3.39 -22.79 -20.75
CA TYR A 453 -3.14 -21.45 -21.28
C TYR A 453 -2.91 -21.48 -22.79
N LEU A 454 -2.01 -22.34 -23.27
CA LEU A 454 -1.71 -22.44 -24.70
C LEU A 454 -2.94 -22.87 -25.50
N ASN A 455 -3.68 -23.88 -25.05
CA ASN A 455 -4.89 -24.36 -25.73
C ASN A 455 -5.98 -23.28 -25.85
N ASN A 456 -6.07 -22.38 -24.87
CA ASN A 456 -7.03 -21.28 -24.86
C ASN A 456 -6.47 -19.98 -25.46
N LEU A 457 -5.18 -19.94 -25.84
CA LEU A 457 -4.53 -18.76 -26.38
C LEU A 457 -5.09 -18.43 -27.77
N LYS A 458 -5.63 -17.22 -27.88
CA LYS A 458 -6.06 -16.62 -29.13
C LYS A 458 -4.86 -16.05 -29.90
N VAL A 459 -4.20 -16.91 -30.67
CA VAL A 459 -2.96 -16.56 -31.38
C VAL A 459 -3.21 -15.46 -32.42
N THR A 460 -2.33 -14.46 -32.41
CA THR A 460 -2.26 -13.38 -33.41
C THR A 460 -0.82 -13.24 -33.90
N ASP A 461 -0.57 -12.34 -34.85
CA ASP A 461 0.76 -12.17 -35.46
C ASP A 461 1.84 -11.74 -34.46
N VAL A 462 1.46 -11.06 -33.37
CA VAL A 462 2.35 -10.65 -32.26
C VAL A 462 2.83 -11.85 -31.45
N HIS A 463 2.05 -12.93 -31.40
CA HIS A 463 2.36 -14.12 -30.60
C HIS A 463 3.26 -15.13 -31.32
N LEU A 464 3.39 -15.05 -32.64
CA LEU A 464 4.05 -16.09 -33.44
C LEU A 464 5.54 -16.23 -33.14
N GLU A 465 6.23 -15.11 -32.86
CA GLU A 465 7.65 -15.16 -32.50
C GLU A 465 7.89 -15.80 -31.12
N PRO A 466 7.19 -15.38 -30.05
CA PRO A 466 7.30 -16.08 -28.78
C PRO A 466 6.86 -17.54 -28.86
N LEU A 467 5.83 -17.89 -29.64
CA LEU A 467 5.42 -19.29 -29.86
C LEU A 467 6.50 -20.11 -30.58
N ARG A 468 7.16 -19.53 -31.60
CA ARG A 468 8.33 -20.13 -32.24
C ARG A 468 9.36 -20.46 -31.19
N ASP A 469 9.74 -19.49 -30.36
CA ASP A 469 10.71 -19.69 -29.30
C ASP A 469 10.26 -20.85 -28.40
N VAL A 470 9.03 -20.85 -27.87
CA VAL A 470 8.51 -21.94 -27.01
C VAL A 470 8.70 -23.33 -27.63
N PHE A 471 8.34 -23.49 -28.91
CA PHE A 471 8.40 -24.80 -29.56
C PHE A 471 9.73 -25.13 -30.23
N HIS A 472 10.68 -24.20 -30.23
CA HIS A 472 12.04 -24.42 -30.70
C HIS A 472 12.90 -25.12 -29.65
N TYR A 473 12.52 -25.01 -28.37
CA TYR A 473 13.23 -25.64 -27.26
C TYR A 473 12.93 -27.15 -27.16
N TYR A 474 13.99 -27.97 -27.12
CA TYR A 474 13.88 -29.43 -27.00
C TYR A 474 13.29 -29.85 -25.64
N ASN A 475 12.02 -30.29 -25.66
CA ASN A 475 11.27 -31.03 -24.63
C ASN A 475 11.57 -30.76 -23.14
N PRO A 476 11.30 -29.54 -22.64
CA PRO A 476 11.12 -29.35 -21.20
C PRO A 476 9.92 -30.17 -20.70
N THR A 477 10.03 -30.77 -19.50
CA THR A 477 8.99 -31.65 -18.94
C THR A 477 7.64 -30.94 -18.75
N PHE A 478 7.61 -29.61 -18.56
CA PHE A 478 6.34 -28.87 -18.42
C PHE A 478 5.65 -28.55 -19.76
N LEU A 479 6.33 -28.74 -20.91
CA LEU A 479 5.68 -28.74 -22.23
C LEU A 479 5.23 -30.15 -22.66
N PHE A 480 5.56 -31.18 -21.88
CA PHE A 480 5.22 -32.56 -22.19
C PHE A 480 3.70 -32.74 -22.31
N GLY A 481 3.27 -33.39 -23.40
CA GLY A 481 1.86 -33.62 -23.69
C GLY A 481 1.15 -32.50 -24.45
N ILE A 482 1.88 -31.48 -24.93
CA ILE A 482 1.43 -30.58 -25.99
C ILE A 482 1.86 -31.18 -27.33
N ASP A 483 0.90 -31.56 -28.16
CA ASP A 483 1.17 -31.93 -29.55
C ASP A 483 1.41 -30.66 -30.35
N LYS A 484 2.70 -30.36 -30.60
CA LYS A 484 3.15 -29.16 -31.32
C LYS A 484 2.49 -29.06 -32.70
N VAL A 485 2.41 -30.17 -33.44
CA VAL A 485 1.88 -30.18 -34.80
C VAL A 485 0.39 -29.90 -34.77
N GLN A 486 -0.35 -30.60 -33.91
CA GLN A 486 -1.79 -30.37 -33.73
C GLN A 486 -2.08 -28.94 -33.28
N TYR A 487 -1.27 -28.38 -32.39
CA TYR A 487 -1.41 -27.00 -31.92
C TYR A 487 -1.19 -25.97 -33.03
N LEU A 488 -0.10 -26.13 -33.80
CA LEU A 488 0.20 -25.25 -34.95
C LEU A 488 -0.86 -25.37 -36.05
N LEU A 489 -1.40 -26.59 -36.26
CA LEU A 489 -2.54 -26.81 -37.15
C LEU A 489 -3.78 -26.06 -36.67
N GLN A 490 -4.13 -26.14 -35.39
CA GLN A 490 -5.27 -25.39 -34.83
C GLN A 490 -5.08 -23.88 -34.98
N THR A 491 -3.86 -23.39 -34.73
CA THR A 491 -3.50 -21.98 -34.86
C THR A 491 -3.75 -21.47 -36.28
N ILE A 492 -3.30 -22.21 -37.30
CA ILE A 492 -3.48 -21.80 -38.70
C ILE A 492 -4.89 -22.10 -39.24
N THR A 493 -5.58 -23.10 -38.69
CA THR A 493 -6.91 -23.51 -39.18
C THR A 493 -8.09 -22.81 -38.49
N GLY A 494 -7.91 -22.33 -37.27
CA GLY A 494 -9.00 -21.88 -36.39
C GLY A 494 -9.48 -20.44 -36.55
N TYR A 495 -8.80 -19.60 -37.34
CA TYR A 495 -9.08 -18.15 -37.36
C TYR A 495 -9.66 -17.62 -38.68
N GLU A 496 -10.59 -16.66 -38.56
CA GLU A 496 -11.27 -16.00 -39.68
C GLU A 496 -10.63 -14.66 -40.08
N LYS A 497 -9.99 -13.94 -39.14
CA LYS A 497 -9.46 -12.57 -39.30
C LYS A 497 -7.94 -12.46 -39.29
N ASP A 498 -7.27 -13.20 -40.16
CA ASP A 498 -5.80 -13.18 -40.27
C ASP A 498 -5.33 -12.25 -41.38
N SER A 499 -4.32 -11.43 -41.10
CA SER A 499 -3.70 -10.50 -42.05
C SER A 499 -2.64 -11.19 -42.92
N PHE A 500 -2.19 -10.50 -43.96
CA PHE A 500 -1.06 -10.94 -44.79
C PHE A 500 0.21 -11.16 -43.95
N GLU A 501 0.49 -10.25 -43.02
CA GLU A 501 1.64 -10.30 -42.12
C GLU A 501 1.63 -11.55 -41.25
N PHE A 502 0.46 -11.99 -40.78
CA PHE A 502 0.32 -13.22 -40.00
C PHE A 502 0.82 -14.45 -40.77
N TYR A 503 0.32 -14.68 -41.99
CA TYR A 503 0.68 -15.87 -42.79
C TYR A 503 2.15 -15.88 -43.21
N ILE A 504 2.71 -14.71 -43.49
CA ILE A 504 4.14 -14.57 -43.80
C ILE A 504 4.99 -14.88 -42.56
N LYS A 505 4.68 -14.28 -41.40
CA LYS A 505 5.40 -14.58 -40.15
C LYS A 505 5.28 -16.06 -39.78
N TRP A 506 4.08 -16.63 -39.89
CA TRP A 506 3.84 -18.04 -39.59
C TRP A 506 4.68 -18.95 -40.49
N PHE A 507 4.70 -18.68 -41.80
CA PHE A 507 5.54 -19.42 -42.76
C PHE A 507 7.01 -19.35 -42.37
N LYS A 508 7.52 -18.14 -42.14
CA LYS A 508 8.92 -17.90 -41.77
C LYS A 508 9.32 -18.58 -40.46
N TYR A 509 8.41 -18.66 -39.48
CA TYR A 509 8.74 -19.21 -38.17
C TYR A 509 8.54 -20.71 -38.04
N PHE A 510 7.61 -21.32 -38.79
CA PHE A 510 7.27 -22.75 -38.59
C PHE A 510 7.56 -23.64 -39.80
N LEU A 511 7.53 -23.11 -41.04
CA LEU A 511 7.89 -23.88 -42.24
C LEU A 511 9.35 -23.70 -42.64
N CYS A 512 9.92 -22.52 -42.39
CA CYS A 512 11.35 -22.26 -42.61
C CYS A 512 12.23 -22.61 -41.40
N ASP A 513 11.72 -23.23 -40.34
CA ASP A 513 12.54 -23.58 -39.18
C ASP A 513 13.59 -24.66 -39.54
N ALA A 514 14.85 -24.37 -39.23
CA ALA A 514 16.01 -25.20 -39.55
C ALA A 514 16.02 -26.52 -38.79
N HIS A 515 15.40 -26.56 -37.60
CA HIS A 515 15.46 -27.69 -36.68
C HIS A 515 14.47 -28.82 -37.02
N TYR A 516 13.65 -28.61 -38.04
CA TYR A 516 12.54 -29.50 -38.41
C TYR A 516 12.91 -30.71 -39.26
N ILE A 517 14.17 -31.11 -39.42
CA ILE A 517 14.48 -32.35 -40.16
C ILE A 517 15.74 -33.02 -39.59
N GLN A 518 15.54 -33.88 -38.61
CA GLN A 518 16.50 -34.93 -38.27
C GLN A 518 15.92 -36.34 -38.49
N THR A 519 14.59 -36.46 -38.63
CA THR A 519 13.87 -37.73 -38.67
C THR A 519 12.79 -37.79 -39.77
N GLU A 520 12.32 -38.99 -40.08
CA GLU A 520 11.22 -39.23 -41.05
C GLU A 520 9.88 -38.63 -40.58
N ASN A 521 9.65 -38.58 -39.27
CA ASN A 521 8.45 -37.97 -38.68
C ASN A 521 8.40 -36.46 -38.95
N ASP A 522 9.54 -35.77 -38.88
CA ASP A 522 9.56 -34.32 -39.10
C ASP A 522 9.18 -33.93 -40.54
N TRP A 523 9.45 -34.81 -41.52
CA TRP A 523 9.03 -34.64 -42.90
C TRP A 523 7.51 -34.78 -43.07
N ILE A 524 6.90 -35.70 -42.32
CA ILE A 524 5.44 -35.86 -42.29
C ILE A 524 4.80 -34.61 -41.68
N ASP A 525 5.37 -34.08 -40.60
CA ASP A 525 4.91 -32.87 -39.93
C ASP A 525 5.01 -31.64 -40.86
N TYR A 526 6.13 -31.47 -41.55
CA TYR A 526 6.31 -30.39 -42.53
C TYR A 526 5.23 -30.43 -43.62
N LYS A 527 4.99 -31.59 -44.24
CA LYS A 527 3.93 -31.74 -45.26
C LYS A 527 2.57 -31.40 -44.70
N THR A 528 2.29 -31.85 -43.48
CA THR A 528 1.00 -31.64 -42.82
C THR A 528 0.75 -30.15 -42.57
N LEU A 529 1.75 -29.45 -42.03
CA LEU A 529 1.71 -28.00 -41.78
C LEU A 529 1.63 -27.19 -43.08
N LEU A 530 2.41 -27.55 -44.10
CA LEU A 530 2.39 -26.87 -45.40
C LEU A 530 1.01 -27.01 -46.08
N ASN A 531 0.44 -28.20 -46.10
CA ASN A 531 -0.86 -28.44 -46.69
C ASN A 531 -1.97 -27.64 -45.99
N ALA A 532 -1.90 -27.52 -44.66
CA ALA A 532 -2.84 -26.70 -43.90
C ALA A 532 -2.70 -25.20 -44.23
N TRP A 533 -1.47 -24.70 -44.32
CA TRP A 533 -1.17 -23.31 -44.71
C TRP A 533 -1.72 -23.00 -46.11
N LEU A 534 -1.41 -23.84 -47.09
CA LEU A 534 -1.89 -23.69 -48.47
C LEU A 534 -3.41 -23.78 -48.60
N LYS A 535 -4.04 -24.73 -47.88
CA LYS A 535 -5.51 -24.89 -47.89
C LYS A 535 -6.21 -23.62 -47.42
N LYS A 536 -5.64 -22.88 -46.46
CA LYS A 536 -6.21 -21.61 -46.00
C LYS A 536 -6.13 -20.49 -47.03
N LEU A 537 -5.06 -20.45 -47.81
CA LEU A 537 -4.87 -19.45 -48.85
C LEU A 537 -5.77 -19.69 -50.06
N ARG A 538 -6.06 -20.97 -50.37
CA ARG A 538 -6.90 -21.36 -51.51
C ARG A 538 -8.29 -20.70 -51.52
N TYR A 539 -8.84 -20.38 -50.35
CA TYR A 539 -10.15 -19.76 -50.23
C TYR A 539 -10.11 -18.24 -50.08
N LYS A 540 -8.93 -17.60 -50.18
CA LYS A 540 -8.70 -16.17 -50.01
C LYS A 540 -7.85 -15.60 -51.17
N ASN A 541 -8.47 -15.45 -52.35
CA ASN A 541 -7.78 -15.05 -53.58
C ASN A 541 -6.88 -13.80 -53.44
N ASP A 542 -7.36 -12.73 -52.79
CA ASP A 542 -6.58 -11.50 -52.60
C ASP A 542 -5.33 -11.72 -51.73
N LEU A 543 -5.45 -12.57 -50.70
CA LEU A 543 -4.34 -12.91 -49.82
C LEU A 543 -3.34 -13.83 -50.52
N PHE A 544 -3.83 -14.80 -51.29
CA PHE A 544 -2.98 -15.69 -52.09
C PHE A 544 -2.19 -14.92 -53.14
N LEU A 545 -2.82 -13.95 -53.83
CA LEU A 545 -2.14 -13.06 -54.77
C LEU A 545 -1.02 -12.26 -54.10
N LYS A 546 -1.27 -11.68 -52.92
CA LYS A 546 -0.23 -10.98 -52.15
C LYS A 546 0.93 -11.91 -51.76
N ILE A 547 0.66 -13.16 -51.43
CA ILE A 547 1.69 -14.16 -51.13
C ILE A 547 2.46 -14.55 -52.39
N LEU A 548 1.80 -14.69 -53.54
CA LEU A 548 2.46 -14.94 -54.82
C LEU A 548 3.39 -13.79 -55.21
N MET A 549 3.01 -12.54 -54.95
CA MET A 549 3.88 -11.37 -55.17
C MET A 549 5.15 -11.42 -54.30
N GLU A 550 5.15 -12.18 -53.21
CA GLU A 550 6.24 -12.31 -52.25
C GLU A 550 6.92 -13.69 -52.32
N ILE A 551 6.58 -14.49 -53.34
CA ILE A 551 7.04 -15.88 -53.43
C ILE A 551 8.55 -15.99 -53.55
N ASP A 552 9.19 -15.09 -54.30
CA ASP A 552 10.65 -15.07 -54.45
C ASP A 552 11.33 -14.79 -53.11
N ALA A 553 10.75 -13.90 -52.29
CA ALA A 553 11.24 -13.61 -50.94
C ALA A 553 11.05 -14.81 -50.00
N LEU A 554 9.91 -15.53 -50.10
CA LEU A 554 9.64 -16.74 -49.33
C LEU A 554 10.58 -17.89 -49.73
N ILE A 555 10.78 -18.10 -51.03
CA ILE A 555 11.74 -19.08 -51.58
C ILE A 555 13.14 -18.74 -51.11
N THR A 556 13.55 -17.48 -51.16
CA THR A 556 14.87 -17.03 -50.68
C THR A 556 15.02 -17.31 -49.20
N THR A 557 14.01 -16.97 -48.39
CA THR A 557 14.02 -17.23 -46.94
C THR A 557 14.12 -18.72 -46.63
N LEU A 558 13.32 -19.54 -47.31
CA LEU A 558 13.34 -21.00 -47.14
C LEU A 558 14.69 -21.58 -47.58
N SER A 559 15.24 -21.11 -48.70
CA SER A 559 16.53 -21.57 -49.23
C SER A 559 17.70 -21.19 -48.32
N ALA A 560 17.67 -20.00 -47.72
CA ALA A 560 18.71 -19.49 -46.83
C ALA A 560 18.86 -20.32 -45.54
N VAL A 561 17.75 -20.87 -45.02
CA VAL A 561 17.79 -21.70 -43.81
C VAL A 561 18.23 -23.14 -44.08
N ILE A 562 18.17 -23.57 -45.34
CA ILE A 562 18.20 -25.00 -45.71
C ILE A 562 19.55 -25.46 -46.27
N ASN A 563 20.46 -24.55 -46.63
CA ASN A 563 21.87 -24.84 -46.95
C ASN A 563 22.14 -25.96 -47.98
N ARG A 564 21.16 -26.35 -48.82
CA ARG A 564 21.33 -27.28 -49.96
C ARG A 564 20.35 -26.96 -51.09
N GLU A 565 20.86 -26.72 -52.30
CA GLU A 565 20.08 -26.46 -53.53
C GLU A 565 19.14 -27.61 -53.96
N ASN A 566 19.21 -28.78 -53.31
CA ASN A 566 18.44 -29.98 -53.65
C ASN A 566 17.42 -30.41 -52.59
N ASP A 567 17.07 -29.51 -51.66
CA ASP A 567 16.19 -29.87 -50.55
C ASP A 567 14.76 -30.22 -50.98
N LEU A 568 14.27 -31.34 -50.45
CA LEU A 568 12.95 -31.88 -50.72
C LEU A 568 11.82 -30.93 -50.28
N ARG A 569 12.00 -30.11 -49.23
CA ARG A 569 11.03 -29.11 -48.77
C ARG A 569 10.82 -28.02 -49.80
N LEU A 570 11.90 -27.47 -50.34
CA LEU A 570 11.83 -26.38 -51.32
C LEU A 570 11.16 -26.88 -52.60
N LYS A 571 11.58 -28.04 -53.12
CA LYS A 571 10.95 -28.67 -54.29
C LYS A 571 9.47 -28.98 -54.04
N HIS A 572 9.13 -29.48 -52.85
CA HIS A 572 7.74 -29.78 -52.50
C HIS A 572 6.89 -28.52 -52.36
N PHE A 573 7.42 -27.47 -51.72
CA PHE A 573 6.75 -26.17 -51.60
C PHE A 573 6.45 -25.56 -52.97
N ILE A 574 7.46 -25.45 -53.83
CA ILE A 574 7.31 -24.92 -55.19
C ILE A 574 6.28 -25.74 -55.96
N LYS A 575 6.37 -27.07 -55.92
CA LYS A 575 5.41 -27.96 -56.58
C LYS A 575 3.98 -27.69 -56.11
N GLN A 576 3.75 -27.60 -54.80
CA GLN A 576 2.40 -27.38 -54.26
C GLN A 576 1.83 -25.99 -54.61
N ILE A 577 2.67 -24.94 -54.65
CA ILE A 577 2.23 -23.62 -55.11
C ILE A 577 1.83 -23.67 -56.59
N ILE A 578 2.67 -24.27 -57.44
CA ILE A 578 2.38 -24.49 -58.86
C ILE A 578 1.04 -25.22 -59.02
N ASP A 579 0.86 -26.33 -58.29
CA ASP A 579 -0.37 -27.13 -58.35
C ASP A 579 -1.61 -26.29 -58.00
N ILE A 580 -1.53 -25.34 -57.06
CA ILE A 580 -2.65 -24.46 -56.70
C ILE A 580 -2.92 -23.41 -57.78
N CYS A 581 -1.87 -22.82 -58.36
CA CYS A 581 -1.99 -21.84 -59.45
C CYS A 581 -2.64 -22.44 -60.71
N PHE A 582 -2.50 -23.74 -60.95
CA PHE A 582 -3.08 -24.44 -62.10
C PHE A 582 -4.39 -25.19 -61.78
N GLN A 583 -4.84 -25.21 -60.52
CA GLN A 583 -6.13 -25.78 -60.10
C GLN A 583 -7.27 -24.75 -60.05
N HIS A 584 -6.96 -23.48 -60.28
CA HIS A 584 -7.87 -22.35 -60.46
C HIS A 584 -7.60 -21.73 -61.84
#